data_AF-A0AAV5NKQ7-F1
#
_entry.id   AF-A0AAV5NKQ7-F1
#
_cell.length_a   1.000
_cell.length_b   1.000
_cell.length_c   1.000
_cell.angle_alpha   90.00
_cell.angle_beta   90.00
_cell.angle_gamma   90.00
#
_symmetry.space_group_name_H-M   'P 1'
#
loop_
_entity.id
_entity.type
_entity.pdbx_description
1 polymer ?
#
loop_
_entity_poly.entity_id
_entity_poly.type
_entity_poly.pdbx_seq_one_letter_code
_entity_poly.pdbx_strand_id
1 'polypeptide(L)' 'MFQDLPTLTHKEQQEAVERIQSLMAQGMSTAEAIKIIANEIREEKKG' A
#
# COMPACT_ATOMS: atom_id res chain seq x y z
N MET A 1 -0.06 -19.62 -2.19
CA MET A 1 0.09 -18.47 -3.13
C MET A 1 -0.16 -17.09 -2.50
N PHE A 2 -0.12 -16.93 -1.16
CA PHE A 2 -0.22 -15.62 -0.49
C PHE A 2 0.76 -15.45 0.68
N GLN A 3 1.82 -16.28 0.74
CA GLN A 3 2.76 -16.30 1.89
C GLN A 3 3.69 -15.08 1.94
N ASP A 4 3.71 -14.23 0.91
CA ASP A 4 4.58 -13.03 0.82
C ASP A 4 3.82 -11.70 0.97
N LEU A 5 2.54 -11.74 1.33
CA LEU A 5 1.84 -10.50 1.70
C LEU A 5 2.04 -10.26 3.20
N PRO A 6 2.70 -9.15 3.59
CA PRO A 6 2.79 -8.80 5.00
C PRO A 6 1.38 -8.67 5.58
N THR A 7 1.15 -9.29 6.74
CA THR A 7 -0.10 -9.15 7.46
C THR A 7 -0.19 -7.72 8.01
N LEU A 8 -1.11 -6.94 7.45
CA LEU A 8 -1.40 -5.58 7.89
C LEU A 8 -2.47 -5.58 8.98
N THR A 9 -2.27 -4.78 10.02
CA THR A 9 -3.33 -4.45 10.98
C THR A 9 -4.46 -3.69 10.28
N HIS A 10 -5.67 -3.67 10.86
CA HIS A 10 -6.77 -2.87 10.31
C HIS A 10 -6.42 -1.39 10.14
N LYS A 11 -5.60 -0.83 11.04
CA LYS A 11 -5.11 0.54 10.94
C LYS A 11 -4.19 0.73 9.72
N GLU A 12 -3.23 -0.17 9.53
CA GLU A 12 -2.30 -0.12 8.39
C GLU A 12 -3.05 -0.32 7.05
N GLN A 13 -4.09 -1.17 7.03
CA GLN A 13 -4.94 -1.32 5.85
C GLN A 13 -5.67 -0.02 5.51
N GLN A 14 -6.26 0.63 6.51
CA GLN A 14 -6.97 1.89 6.32
C GLN A 14 -6.03 3.00 5.83
N GLU A 15 -4.85 3.10 6.44
CA GLU A 15 -3.81 4.06 6.02
C GLU A 15 -3.35 3.80 4.58
N ALA A 16 -3.14 2.53 4.20
CA ALA A 16 -2.79 2.17 2.83
C ALA A 16 -3.87 2.62 1.82
N VAL A 17 -5.15 2.47 2.16
CA VAL A 17 -6.27 2.92 1.32
C VAL A 17 -6.27 4.44 1.16
N GLU A 18 -6.09 5.18 2.26
CA GLU A 18 -6.05 6.65 2.24
C GLU A 18 -4.87 7.17 1.42
N ARG A 19 -3.69 6.54 1.53
CA ARG A 19 -2.51 6.87 0.73
C ARG A 19 -2.74 6.61 -0.76
N ILE A 20 -3.34 5.47 -1.13
CA ILE A 20 -3.69 5.15 -2.52
C ILE A 20 -4.66 6.20 -3.07
N GLN A 21 -5.70 6.57 -2.32
CA GLN A 21 -6.67 7.58 -2.74
C GLN A 21 -6.04 8.96 -2.92
N SER A 22 -5.11 9.35 -2.03
CA SER A 22 -4.35 10.60 -2.16
C SER A 22 -3.48 10.63 -3.42
N LEU A 23 -2.83 9.53 -3.78
CA LEU A 23 -2.06 9.41 -5.01
C LEU A 23 -2.97 9.48 -6.25
N MET A 24 -4.13 8.82 -6.20
CA MET A 24 -5.12 8.91 -7.27
C MET A 24 -5.65 10.33 -7.46
N ALA A 25 -5.87 11.08 -6.38
CA ALA A 25 -6.29 12.48 -6.44
C ALA A 25 -5.23 13.39 -7.10
N GLN A 26 -3.96 12.99 -7.08
CA GLN A 26 -2.86 13.65 -7.79
C GLN A 26 -2.76 13.24 -9.27
N GLY A 27 -3.70 12.43 -9.78
CA GLY A 27 -3.72 11.96 -11.16
C GLY A 27 -2.92 10.68 -11.40
N MET A 28 -2.42 10.03 -10.35
CA MET A 28 -1.74 8.74 -10.48
C MET A 28 -2.72 7.62 -10.83
N SER A 29 -2.31 6.70 -11.69
CA SER A 29 -3.13 5.52 -11.97
C SER A 29 -3.25 4.63 -10.73
N THR A 30 -4.41 4.00 -10.54
CA THR A 30 -4.65 3.12 -9.39
C THR A 30 -3.64 1.97 -9.31
N ALA A 31 -3.26 1.37 -10.44
CA ALA A 31 -2.29 0.28 -10.48
C ALA A 31 -0.89 0.73 -10.01
N GLU A 32 -0.48 1.94 -10.39
CA GLU A 32 0.80 2.52 -9.98
C GLU A 32 0.79 2.91 -8.50
N ALA A 33 -0.30 3.53 -8.02
CA ALA A 33 -0.48 3.86 -6.61
C ALA A 33 -0.42 2.62 -5.73
N ILE A 34 -1.13 1.54 -6.09
CA ILE A 34 -1.07 0.26 -5.37
C ILE A 34 0.36 -0.28 -5.34
N LYS A 35 1.09 -0.23 -6.46
CA LYS A 35 2.46 -0.75 -6.55
C LYS A 35 3.41 0.01 -5.63
N ILE A 36 3.29 1.35 -5.56
CA ILE A 36 4.10 2.19 -4.68
C ILE A 36 3.82 1.83 -3.22
N ILE A 37 2.55 1.86 -2.80
CA ILE A 37 2.18 1.59 -1.41
C ILE A 37 2.54 0.15 -1.00
N ALA A 38 2.35 -0.83 -1.89
CA ALA A 38 2.73 -2.22 -1.61
C ALA A 38 4.26 -2.39 -1.43
N ASN A 39 5.06 -1.63 -2.18
CA ASN A 39 6.52 -1.64 -2.01
C ASN A 39 6.92 -0.98 -0.69
N GLU A 40 6.35 0.18 -0.36
CA GLU A 40 6.62 0.88 0.90
C GLU A 40 6.30 0.00 2.11
N ILE A 41 5.13 -0.65 2.12
CA ILE A 41 4.73 -1.59 3.18
C ILE A 41 5.72 -2.76 3.30
N ARG A 42 6.22 -3.30 2.19
CA ARG A 42 7.20 -4.39 2.22
C ARG A 42 8.54 -3.94 2.81
N GLU A 43 8.98 -2.74 2.50
CA GLU A 43 10.22 -2.19 3.05
C GLU A 43 10.06 -1.86 4.55
N GLU A 44 8.92 -1.29 4.96
CA GLU A 44 8.60 -1.04 6.37
C GLU A 44 8.57 -2.33 7.21
N LYS A 45 8.07 -3.44 6.64
CA LYS A 45 7.97 -4.74 7.34
C LYS A 45 9.26 -5.57 7.31
N LYS A 46 10.24 -5.20 6.50
CA LYS A 46 11.58 -5.80 6.49
C LYS A 46 12.53 -5.17 7.51
N GLY A 47 12.19 -3.97 8.00
CA GLY A 47 12.95 -3.21 8.99
C GLY A 47 12.66 -3.61 10.43
#